data_AF-Q0AC31-F1
#
_entry.id   AF-Q0AC31-F1
#
_cell.length_a   1.000
_cell.length_b   1.000
_cell.length_c   1.000
_cell.angle_alpha   90.00
_cell.angle_beta   90.00
_cell.angle_gamma   90.00
#
_symmetry.space_group_name_H-M   'P 1'
#
loop_
_entity.id
_entity.type
_entity.pdbx_description
1 polymer ?
#
loop_
_entity_poly.entity_id
_entity_poly.type
_entity_poly.pdbx_seq_one_letter_code
_entity_poly.pdbx_strand_id
1 'polypeptide(L)'
;MLSGSCRLCKAGVNAKGMRYLNGVYTQFVSRTHRRVGPVFQGRYKAILVEKGDYLLELARYVALNPVRAEMVNDAADWPWRSHRAMLGAVEVPDWLTCDRLRQQIYLGTEPAGYLPR
;
A
#
# COMPACT_ATOMS: atom_id res chain seq x y z
N MET A 1 15.76 12.49 17.80
CA MET A 1 14.50 13.24 17.93
C MET A 1 14.12 13.77 16.55
N LEU A 2 13.09 13.22 15.91
CA LEU A 2 12.43 13.84 14.76
C LEU A 2 10.93 13.88 15.07
N SER A 3 10.55 14.76 16.00
CA SER A 3 9.15 15.13 16.25
C SER A 3 8.72 16.19 15.24
N GLY A 4 8.78 15.87 13.95
CA GLY A 4 8.18 16.70 12.90
C GLY A 4 6.72 16.32 12.74
N SER A 5 5.83 16.84 13.59
CA SER A 5 4.39 16.61 13.43
C SER A 5 3.88 17.32 12.17
N CYS A 6 3.84 16.61 11.06
CA CYS A 6 3.28 17.08 9.81
C CYS A 6 1.77 17.41 9.99
N ARG A 7 1.39 18.67 9.76
CA ARG A 7 -0.01 19.14 9.89
C ARG A 7 -0.99 18.41 8.96
N LEU A 8 -0.52 17.77 7.89
CA LEU A 8 -1.35 16.94 7.00
C LEU A 8 -1.80 15.62 7.66
N CYS A 9 -1.05 15.05 8.63
CA CYS A 9 -1.51 13.86 9.36
C CYS A 9 -2.63 14.19 10.38
N LYS A 10 -2.80 15.48 10.74
CA LYS A 10 -3.89 15.97 11.59
C LYS A 10 -5.20 16.20 10.83
N ALA A 11 -5.22 16.07 9.50
CA ALA A 11 -6.47 15.97 8.75
C ALA A 11 -7.14 14.64 9.12
N GLY A 12 -8.02 14.70 10.13
CA GLY A 12 -8.58 13.55 10.86
C GLY A 12 -9.42 12.56 10.04
N VAL A 13 -9.51 12.72 8.73
CA VAL A 13 -10.24 11.81 7.82
C VAL A 13 -9.57 10.43 7.82
N ASN A 14 -8.24 10.38 7.64
CA ASN A 14 -7.50 9.12 7.59
C ASN A 14 -7.54 8.39 8.94
N ALA A 15 -7.35 9.11 10.06
CA ALA A 15 -7.35 8.49 11.38
C ALA A 15 -8.73 7.99 11.82
N LYS A 16 -9.81 8.74 11.52
CA LYS A 16 -11.19 8.31 11.84
C LYS A 16 -11.61 7.13 10.97
N GLY A 17 -11.33 7.18 9.66
CA GLY A 17 -11.61 6.09 8.74
C GLY A 17 -10.88 4.80 9.13
N MET A 18 -9.57 4.88 9.38
CA MET A 18 -8.79 3.72 9.80
C MET A 18 -9.20 3.18 11.17
N ARG A 19 -9.62 4.05 12.11
CA ARG A 19 -10.18 3.60 13.40
C ARG A 19 -11.47 2.81 13.19
N TYR A 20 -12.36 3.28 12.32
CA TYR A 20 -13.59 2.58 11.99
C TYR A 20 -13.30 1.23 11.31
N LEU A 21 -12.50 1.23 10.24
CA LEU A 21 -12.10 0.03 9.48
C LEU A 21 -11.49 -1.03 10.39
N ASN A 22 -10.45 -0.67 11.14
CA ASN A 22 -9.75 -1.61 12.01
C ASN A 22 -10.65 -2.09 13.16
N GLY A 23 -11.53 -1.22 13.67
CA GLY A 23 -12.48 -1.54 14.74
C GLY A 23 -13.51 -2.57 14.30
N VAL A 24 -14.18 -2.34 13.17
CA VAL A 24 -15.18 -3.26 12.60
C VAL A 24 -14.53 -4.60 12.25
N TYR A 25 -13.36 -4.58 11.62
CA TYR A 25 -12.62 -5.81 11.30
C TYR A 25 -12.22 -6.60 12.56
N THR A 26 -11.69 -5.93 13.58
CA THR A 26 -11.33 -6.58 14.86
C THR A 26 -12.54 -7.23 15.51
N GLN A 27 -13.68 -6.53 15.56
CA GLN A 27 -14.92 -7.08 16.12
C GLN A 27 -15.40 -8.30 15.35
N PHE A 28 -15.36 -8.26 14.01
CA PHE A 28 -15.71 -9.38 13.16
C PHE A 28 -14.82 -10.59 13.44
N VAL A 29 -13.49 -10.43 13.37
CA VAL A 29 -12.53 -11.53 13.60
C VAL A 29 -12.64 -12.09 15.02
N SER A 30 -12.77 -11.25 16.04
CA SER A 30 -12.94 -11.70 17.43
C SER A 30 -14.20 -12.52 17.62
N ARG A 31 -15.33 -12.12 17.00
CA ARG A 31 -16.59 -12.89 17.06
C ARG A 31 -16.48 -14.21 16.31
N THR A 32 -15.93 -14.20 15.10
CA THR A 32 -15.80 -15.40 14.24
C THR A 32 -14.87 -16.44 14.86
N HIS A 33 -13.75 -16.01 15.45
CA HIS A 33 -12.73 -16.92 15.98
C HIS A 33 -12.76 -17.07 17.51
N ARG A 34 -13.78 -16.51 18.19
CA ARG A 34 -13.90 -16.49 19.67
C ARG A 34 -12.61 -16.02 20.38
N ARG A 35 -11.91 -15.06 19.79
CA ARG A 35 -10.62 -14.55 20.27
C ARG A 35 -10.79 -13.30 21.13
N VAL A 36 -10.06 -13.24 22.24
CA VAL A 36 -9.91 -12.05 23.09
C VAL A 36 -8.54 -11.40 22.86
N GLY A 37 -8.49 -10.08 22.86
CA GLY A 37 -7.25 -9.29 22.72
C GLY A 37 -7.09 -8.61 21.36
N PRO A 38 -6.03 -7.80 21.20
CA PRO A 38 -5.83 -7.00 20.00
C PRO A 38 -5.47 -7.87 18.78
N VAL A 39 -6.10 -7.58 17.64
CA VAL A 39 -5.76 -8.15 16.33
C VAL A 39 -4.58 -7.42 15.70
N PHE A 40 -4.58 -6.08 15.79
CA PHE A 40 -3.52 -5.24 15.24
C PHE A 40 -2.51 -4.82 16.31
N GLN A 41 -1.24 -4.74 15.93
CA GLN A 41 -0.18 -4.24 16.82
C GLN A 41 -0.01 -2.73 16.66
N GLY A 42 -0.24 -1.99 17.74
CA GLY A 42 -0.05 -0.54 17.79
C GLY A 42 -1.13 0.26 17.08
N ARG A 43 -0.88 1.57 16.95
CA ARG A 43 -1.81 2.51 16.31
C ARG A 43 -1.48 2.65 14.83
N TYR A 44 -2.50 3.00 14.03
CA TYR A 44 -2.32 3.40 12.63
C TYR A 44 -1.30 4.54 12.52
N LYS A 45 -0.41 4.43 11.53
CA LYS A 45 0.61 5.43 11.19
C LYS A 45 0.33 5.94 9.78
N ALA A 46 0.38 7.25 9.61
CA ALA A 46 0.33 7.91 8.30
C ALA A 46 1.62 8.69 8.10
N ILE A 47 2.35 8.36 7.05
CA ILE A 47 3.58 9.06 6.65
C ILE A 47 3.25 9.83 5.39
N LEU A 48 3.54 11.14 5.39
CA LEU A 48 3.37 11.96 4.20
C LEU A 48 4.49 11.62 3.21
N VAL A 49 4.11 11.23 2.01
CA VAL A 49 5.04 10.97 0.90
C VAL A 49 5.00 12.18 -0.03
N GLU A 50 6.06 12.98 -0.02
CA GLU A 50 6.22 14.14 -0.90
C GLU A 50 6.63 13.72 -2.33
N LYS A 51 6.49 14.63 -3.29
CA LYS A 51 6.82 14.36 -4.70
C LYS A 51 8.34 14.19 -4.85
N GLY A 52 8.79 13.04 -5.35
CA GLY A 52 10.20 12.71 -5.61
C GLY A 52 10.46 11.21 -5.66
N ASP A 53 11.73 10.81 -5.66
CA ASP A 53 12.20 9.41 -5.80
C ASP A 53 11.67 8.46 -4.71
N TYR A 54 11.24 9.00 -3.58
CA TYR A 54 10.75 8.20 -2.44
C TYR A 54 9.47 7.41 -2.75
N LEU A 55 8.61 7.89 -3.65
CA LEU A 55 7.36 7.20 -3.99
C LEU A 55 7.63 5.88 -4.74
N LEU A 56 8.56 5.86 -5.69
CA LEU A 56 8.95 4.64 -6.39
C LEU A 56 9.56 3.62 -5.42
N GLU A 57 10.46 4.08 -4.54
CA GLU A 57 11.05 3.20 -3.53
C GLU A 57 10.01 2.60 -2.58
N LEU A 58 9.05 3.42 -2.14
CA LEU A 58 7.97 2.94 -1.29
C LEU A 58 7.06 1.94 -2.01
N ALA A 59 6.72 2.20 -3.28
CA ALA A 59 5.92 1.27 -4.07
C ALA A 59 6.64 -0.07 -4.27
N ARG A 60 7.95 -0.03 -4.57
CA ARG A 60 8.84 -1.20 -4.66
C ARG A 60 8.87 -1.96 -3.33
N TYR A 61 9.01 -1.25 -2.22
CA TYR A 61 8.97 -1.83 -0.88
C TYR A 61 7.68 -2.60 -0.63
N VAL A 62 6.52 -1.97 -0.87
CA VAL A 62 5.20 -2.61 -0.66
C VAL A 62 5.03 -3.85 -1.54
N ALA A 63 5.43 -3.77 -2.81
CA ALA A 63 5.33 -4.90 -3.75
C ALA A 63 6.23 -6.08 -3.33
N LEU A 64 7.41 -5.81 -2.76
CA LEU A 64 8.37 -6.84 -2.35
C LEU A 64 8.17 -7.35 -0.91
N ASN A 65 7.27 -6.76 -0.11
CA ASN A 65 7.04 -7.20 1.27
C ASN A 65 6.68 -8.69 1.41
N PRO A 66 5.82 -9.28 0.54
CA PRO A 66 5.53 -10.72 0.60
C PRO A 66 6.76 -11.59 0.37
N VAL A 67 7.66 -11.18 -0.53
CA VAL A 67 8.94 -11.88 -0.79
C VAL A 67 9.87 -11.76 0.42
N ARG A 68 10.00 -10.55 0.97
CA ARG A 68 10.82 -10.29 2.17
C ARG A 68 10.32 -11.00 3.42
N ALA A 69 9.02 -11.26 3.50
CA ALA A 69 8.39 -12.04 4.56
C ALA A 69 8.41 -13.54 4.27
N GLU A 70 9.11 -13.98 3.21
CA GLU A 70 9.27 -15.39 2.80
C GLU A 70 7.92 -16.09 2.53
N MET A 71 6.89 -15.32 2.16
CA MET A 71 5.55 -15.87 1.88
C MET A 71 5.44 -16.36 0.44
N VAL A 72 6.24 -15.81 -0.47
CA VAL A 72 6.29 -16.12 -1.91
C VAL A 72 7.72 -15.92 -2.43
N ASN A 73 8.08 -16.60 -3.52
CA ASN A 73 9.38 -16.44 -4.17
C ASN A 73 9.45 -15.21 -5.08
N ASP A 74 8.34 -14.91 -5.77
CA ASP A 74 8.21 -13.73 -6.63
C ASP A 74 7.05 -12.84 -6.15
N ALA A 75 7.21 -11.52 -6.27
CA ALA A 75 6.14 -10.57 -5.95
C ALA A 75 4.90 -10.80 -6.82
N ALA A 76 5.08 -11.24 -8.06
CA ALA A 76 4.03 -11.58 -8.99
C ALA A 76 3.18 -12.78 -8.53
N ASP A 77 3.63 -13.58 -7.57
CA ASP A 77 2.88 -14.72 -7.04
C ASP A 77 1.93 -14.32 -5.91
N TRP A 78 2.09 -13.13 -5.33
CA TRP A 78 1.28 -12.70 -4.19
C TRP A 78 -0.17 -12.38 -4.60
N PRO A 79 -1.19 -13.13 -4.18
CA PRO A 79 -2.57 -12.94 -4.68
C PRO A 79 -3.14 -11.55 -4.36
N TRP A 80 -2.77 -10.98 -3.22
CA TRP A 80 -3.30 -9.69 -2.72
C TRP A 80 -2.42 -8.51 -3.16
N ARG A 81 -2.25 -8.35 -4.46
CA ARG A 81 -1.37 -7.35 -5.08
C ARG A 81 -2.12 -6.41 -6.02
N SER A 82 -1.76 -5.13 -6.00
CA SER A 82 -2.24 -4.12 -6.96
C SER A 82 -1.20 -3.75 -8.02
N HIS A 83 0.07 -4.15 -7.86
CA HIS A 83 1.15 -3.71 -8.76
C HIS A 83 1.00 -4.21 -10.20
N ARG A 84 0.29 -5.33 -10.45
CA ARG A 84 -0.01 -5.78 -11.83
C ARG A 84 -0.84 -4.75 -12.58
N ALA A 85 -1.86 -4.18 -11.93
CA ALA A 85 -2.66 -3.11 -12.50
C ALA A 85 -1.81 -1.84 -12.67
N MET A 86 -0.97 -1.51 -11.70
CA MET A 86 -0.07 -0.36 -11.77
C MET A 86 0.90 -0.43 -12.97
N LEU A 87 1.44 -1.62 -13.24
CA LEU A 87 2.33 -1.89 -14.38
C LEU A 87 1.59 -2.08 -15.72
N GLY A 88 0.26 -2.03 -15.73
CA GLY A 88 -0.54 -2.20 -16.96
C GLY A 88 -0.69 -3.65 -17.43
N ALA A 89 -0.37 -4.63 -16.58
CA ALA A 89 -0.52 -6.05 -16.90
C ALA A 89 -1.97 -6.56 -16.77
N VAL A 90 -2.84 -5.78 -16.11
CA VAL A 90 -4.29 -6.04 -15.99
C VAL A 90 -5.05 -4.71 -16.02
N GLU A 91 -6.36 -4.78 -16.27
CA GLU A 91 -7.26 -3.63 -16.19
C GLU A 91 -7.20 -2.99 -14.80
N VAL A 92 -7.21 -1.66 -14.78
CA VAL A 92 -7.13 -0.88 -13.53
C VAL A 92 -8.55 -0.69 -13.02
N PRO A 93 -8.88 -1.18 -11.80
CA PRO A 93 -10.17 -0.89 -11.19
C PRO A 93 -10.36 0.62 -10.98
N ASP A 94 -11.58 1.13 -11.10
CA ASP A 94 -11.89 2.56 -10.98
C ASP A 94 -11.43 3.21 -9.67
N TRP A 95 -11.32 2.42 -8.60
CA TRP A 95 -10.87 2.88 -7.29
C TRP A 95 -9.34 2.92 -7.13
N LEU A 96 -8.57 2.42 -8.10
CA LEU A 96 -7.11 2.31 -8.02
C LEU A 96 -6.42 3.40 -8.85
N THR A 97 -5.93 4.44 -8.19
CA THR A 97 -5.11 5.48 -8.85
C THR A 97 -3.71 4.97 -9.19
N CYS A 98 -3.36 4.94 -10.48
CA CYS A 98 -2.04 4.52 -10.96
C CYS A 98 -1.21 5.66 -11.55
N ASP A 99 -1.83 6.80 -11.89
CA ASP A 99 -1.24 7.83 -12.76
C ASP A 99 0.06 8.39 -12.20
N ARG A 100 0.09 8.68 -10.90
CA ARG A 100 1.26 9.29 -10.26
C ARG A 100 2.48 8.36 -10.23
N LEU A 101 2.26 7.06 -10.06
CA LEU A 101 3.34 6.08 -10.08
C LEU A 101 3.81 5.84 -11.52
N ARG A 102 2.87 5.71 -12.45
CA ARG A 102 3.15 5.55 -13.89
C ARG A 102 3.92 6.74 -14.45
N GLN A 103 3.55 7.96 -14.09
CA GLN A 103 4.30 9.17 -14.44
C GLN A 103 5.77 9.04 -14.01
N GLN A 104 6.06 8.59 -12.79
CA GLN A 104 7.46 8.44 -12.36
C GLN A 104 8.21 7.31 -13.07
N ILE A 105 7.54 6.20 -13.41
CA ILE A 105 8.14 5.11 -14.18
C ILE A 105 8.47 5.56 -15.61
N TYR A 106 7.51 6.21 -16.28
CA TYR A 106 7.59 6.55 -17.71
C TYR A 106 8.17 7.94 -18.02
N LEU A 107 8.37 8.82 -17.03
CA LEU A 107 9.08 10.10 -17.22
C LEU A 107 10.60 9.98 -17.04
N GLY A 108 11.09 8.86 -16.48
CA GLY A 108 12.53 8.58 -16.32
C GLY A 108 13.10 7.56 -17.31
N THR A 109 12.25 6.95 -18.14
CA THR A 109 12.63 6.00 -19.19
C THR A 109 11.75 6.22 -20.41
N GLU A 110 12.35 6.46 -21.59
CA GLU A 110 11.68 6.16 -22.85
C GLU A 110 11.10 4.74 -22.75
N PRO A 111 9.90 4.44 -23.27
CA PRO A 111 9.25 3.15 -23.09
C PRO A 111 10.04 2.08 -23.85
N ALA A 112 11.07 1.53 -23.21
CA ALA A 112 11.72 0.31 -23.63
C ALA A 112 10.67 -0.79 -23.49
N GLY A 113 10.11 -1.18 -24.64
CA GLY A 113 8.94 -2.03 -24.78
C GLY A 113 8.95 -3.20 -23.81
N TYR A 114 7.95 -3.19 -22.93
CA TYR A 114 7.46 -4.40 -22.29
C TYR A 114 6.14 -4.76 -22.96
N LEU A 115 6.24 -5.37 -24.15
CA LEU A 115 5.14 -6.15 -24.72
C LEU A 115 5.16 -7.52 -24.03
N PRO A 116 4.07 -7.95 -23.38
CA PRO A 116 4.02 -9.28 -22.76
C PRO A 116 3.99 -10.36 -23.86
N ARG A 117 4.77 -11.43 -23.68
CA ARG A 117 4.50 -12.74 -24.31
C ARG A 117 3.40 -13.46 -23.55
#